data_AF-A0A3D1B8A5-F1
#
_entry.id   AF-A0A3D1B8A5-F1
#
_cell.length_a   1.000
_cell.length_b   1.000
_cell.length_c   1.000
_cell.angle_alpha   90.00
_cell.angle_beta   90.00
_cell.angle_gamma   90.00
#
_symmetry.space_group_name_H-M   'P 1'
#
loop_
_entity.id
_entity.type
_entity.pdbx_description
1 polymer ?
#
loop_
_entity_poly.entity_id
_entity_poly.type
_entity_poly.pdbx_seq_one_letter_code
_entity_poly.pdbx_strand_id
1 'polypeptide(L)'
;MNSQNQKRIVVVLGMHRSRTSALTRALVAIGAGVGDNLLPAGHDNPRGFWEDKDFVTLNDRLLAMLNGGFDSLALLPEGFERRTDV
;
A
#
# COMPACT_ATOMS: atom_id res chain seq x y z
N MET A 1 -16.95 -6.89 30.32
CA MET A 1 -17.14 -6.96 28.86
C MET A 1 -15.76 -6.98 28.22
N ASN A 2 -15.25 -8.16 27.85
CA ASN A 2 -13.96 -8.26 27.16
C ASN A 2 -14.18 -7.91 25.68
N SER A 3 -14.10 -6.63 25.35
CA SER A 3 -13.94 -6.21 23.96
C SER A 3 -12.54 -6.63 23.54
N GLN A 4 -12.41 -7.77 22.88
CA GLN A 4 -11.18 -8.14 22.20
C GLN A 4 -10.82 -6.97 21.27
N ASN A 5 -9.67 -6.34 21.51
CA ASN A 5 -9.21 -5.20 20.74
C ASN A 5 -8.78 -5.70 19.36
N GLN A 6 -9.76 -5.86 18.46
CA GLN A 6 -9.54 -6.28 17.09
C GLN A 6 -8.69 -5.22 16.41
N LYS A 7 -7.45 -5.57 16.05
CA LYS A 7 -6.57 -4.70 15.28
C LYS A 7 -7.22 -4.49 13.91
N ARG A 8 -7.58 -3.25 13.59
CA ARG A 8 -8.10 -2.89 12.26
C ARG A 8 -6.93 -2.52 11.36
N ILE A 9 -6.90 -3.12 10.17
CA ILE A 9 -5.97 -2.77 9.11
C ILE A 9 -6.77 -2.00 8.06
N VAL A 10 -6.25 -0.84 7.65
CA VAL A 10 -6.80 -0.04 6.56
C VAL A 10 -5.78 -0.03 5.44
N VAL A 11 -6.17 -0.51 4.26
CA VAL A 11 -5.32 -0.52 3.08
C VAL A 11 -5.78 0.58 2.14
N VAL A 12 -4.91 1.55 1.86
CA VAL A 12 -5.15 2.61 0.87
C VAL A 12 -4.56 2.15 -0.46
N LEU A 13 -5.41 1.91 -1.45
CA LEU A 13 -5.00 1.46 -2.79
C LEU A 13 -5.18 2.58 -3.82
N GLY A 14 -4.20 2.73 -4.70
CA GLY A 14 -4.26 3.66 -5.82
C GLY A 14 -2.93 3.76 -6.56
N MET A 15 -2.96 4.31 -7.78
CA MET A 15 -1.77 4.52 -8.60
C MET A 15 -1.02 5.79 -8.19
N HIS A 16 0.32 5.81 -8.33
CA HIS A 16 1.27 6.90 -7.99
C HIS A 16 0.82 8.31 -8.39
N ARG A 17 -0.09 8.87 -7.60
CA ARG A 17 -0.73 10.18 -7.79
C ARG A 17 -1.06 10.71 -6.39
N SER A 18 -1.14 12.03 -6.26
CA SER A 18 -1.32 12.75 -4.98
C SER A 18 -2.52 12.33 -4.11
N ARG A 19 -3.45 11.53 -4.64
CA ARG A 19 -4.68 11.11 -3.96
C ARG A 19 -4.45 10.07 -2.86
N THR A 20 -3.50 9.14 -3.04
CA THR A 20 -3.20 8.13 -2.01
C THR A 20 -2.56 8.79 -0.80
N SER A 21 -1.53 9.63 -1.00
CA SER A 21 -0.88 10.38 0.07
C SER A 21 -1.83 11.31 0.82
N ALA A 22 -2.77 11.97 0.12
CA ALA A 22 -3.77 12.83 0.76
C ALA A 22 -4.72 12.04 1.66
N LEU A 23 -5.19 10.88 1.21
CA LEU A 23 -6.07 10.00 1.99
C LEU A 23 -5.33 9.39 3.18
N THR A 24 -4.10 8.89 2.97
CA THR A 24 -3.27 8.34 4.06
C THR A 24 -3.01 9.40 5.13
N ARG A 25 -2.73 10.64 4.73
CA ARG A 25 -2.56 11.75 5.68
C ARG A 25 -3.84 12.07 6.45
N ALA A 26 -5.02 11.97 5.82
CA ALA A 26 -6.29 12.14 6.52
C ALA A 26 -6.54 11.03 7.55
N LEU A 27 -6.15 9.79 7.25
CA LEU A 27 -6.22 8.66 8.20
C LEU A 27 -5.29 8.89 9.40
N VAL A 28 -4.06 9.36 9.16
CA VAL A 28 -3.13 9.75 10.23
C VAL A 28 -3.73 10.85 11.10
N ALA A 29 -4.38 11.85 10.49
CA ALA A 29 -5.00 12.95 11.22
C ALA A 29 -6.14 12.50 12.16
N ILE A 30 -6.79 11.37 11.88
CA ILE A 30 -7.83 10.78 12.76
C ILE A 30 -7.27 9.69 13.70
N GLY A 31 -5.94 9.58 13.81
CA GLY A 31 -5.27 8.70 14.77
C GLY A 31 -4.92 7.30 14.23
N ALA A 32 -4.96 7.08 12.91
CA ALA A 32 -4.41 5.86 12.34
C ALA A 32 -2.88 5.88 12.44
N GLY A 33 -2.31 4.77 12.92
CA GLY A 33 -0.87 4.55 12.79
C GLY A 33 -0.52 4.26 11.34
N VAL A 34 0.52 4.91 10.85
CA VAL A 34 1.27 4.49 9.66
C VAL A 34 2.58 3.87 10.14
N GLY A 35 3.18 2.99 9.35
CA GLY A 35 4.42 2.33 9.74
C GLY A 35 5.58 3.29 10.01
N ASP A 36 6.68 2.77 10.52
CA ASP A 36 7.86 3.53 10.95
C ASP A 36 8.88 3.76 9.83
N ASN A 37 8.73 3.07 8.70
CA ASN A 37 9.62 3.13 7.54
C ASN A 37 8.91 3.77 6.33
N LEU A 38 8.62 5.07 6.41
CA LEU A 38 7.89 5.77 5.35
C LEU A 38 8.78 6.10 4.13
N LEU A 39 8.18 6.10 2.94
CA LEU A 39 8.84 6.58 1.74
C LEU A 39 9.26 8.06 1.89
N PRO A 40 10.52 8.40 1.52
CA PRO A 40 11.03 9.75 1.65
C PRO A 40 10.30 10.72 0.72
N ALA A 41 10.29 12.01 1.07
CA ALA A 41 9.79 13.04 0.18
C ALA A 41 10.58 13.07 -1.14
N GLY A 42 9.86 13.26 -2.24
CA GLY A 42 10.40 13.38 -3.60
C GLY A 42 10.16 14.76 -4.19
N HIS A 43 10.71 15.02 -5.38
CA HIS A 43 10.47 16.27 -6.11
C HIS A 43 8.97 16.47 -6.44
N ASP A 44 8.30 15.36 -6.76
CA ASP A 44 6.88 15.26 -7.07
C ASP A 44 5.97 15.26 -5.84
N ASN A 45 6.51 14.93 -4.66
CA ASN A 45 5.81 15.10 -3.38
C ASN A 45 6.76 15.62 -2.27
N PRO A 46 7.00 16.94 -2.23
CA PRO A 46 7.89 17.55 -1.24
C PRO A 46 7.42 17.42 0.22
N ARG A 47 6.15 17.04 0.43
CA ARG A 47 5.56 16.84 1.77
C ARG A 47 5.62 15.39 2.26
N GLY A 48 6.25 14.50 1.49
CA GLY A 48 6.35 13.07 1.79
C GLY A 48 5.12 12.29 1.32
N PHE A 49 5.33 11.00 1.01
CA PHE A 49 4.31 10.13 0.43
C PHE A 49 3.39 9.46 1.46
N TRP A 50 3.82 9.39 2.73
CA TRP A 50 3.09 8.76 3.83
C TRP A 50 2.81 7.26 3.63
N GLU A 51 3.40 6.67 2.59
CA GLU A 51 3.34 5.26 2.27
C GLU A 51 4.45 4.52 3.02
N ASP A 52 4.13 3.35 3.57
CA ASP A 52 5.12 2.47 4.18
C ASP A 52 5.94 1.77 3.09
N LYS A 53 7.26 1.94 3.15
CA LYS A 53 8.21 1.45 2.14
C LYS A 53 8.21 -0.07 2.06
N ASP A 54 8.01 -0.78 3.16
CA ASP A 54 8.00 -2.24 3.17
C ASP A 54 6.73 -2.76 2.48
N PHE A 55 5.58 -2.09 2.68
CA PHE A 55 4.35 -2.40 1.95
C PHE A 55 4.44 -2.09 0.46
N VAL A 56 5.04 -0.95 0.07
CA VAL A 56 5.26 -0.64 -1.35
C VAL A 56 6.16 -1.69 -1.99
N THR A 57 7.27 -2.05 -1.32
CA THR A 57 8.20 -3.08 -1.81
C THR A 57 7.52 -4.45 -1.94
N LEU A 58 6.66 -4.81 -0.98
CA LEU A 58 5.87 -6.03 -1.04
C LEU A 58 4.94 -6.01 -2.26
N ASN A 59 4.20 -4.93 -2.47
CA ASN A 59 3.29 -4.79 -3.60
C ASN A 59 4.02 -4.92 -4.94
N ASP A 60 5.18 -4.27 -5.08
CA ASP A 60 5.99 -4.34 -6.31
C ASP A 60 6.48 -5.76 -6.58
N ARG A 61 6.89 -6.51 -5.53
CA ARG A 61 7.28 -7.92 -5.66
C ARG A 61 6.11 -8.79 -6.09
N LEU A 62 4.93 -8.63 -5.48
CA LEU A 62 3.72 -9.36 -5.84
C LEU A 62 3.37 -9.15 -7.32
N LEU A 63 3.41 -7.91 -7.79
CA LEU A 63 3.15 -7.59 -9.21
C LEU A 63 4.20 -8.23 -10.14
N ALA A 64 5.48 -8.14 -9.78
CA ALA A 64 6.56 -8.74 -10.58
C ALA A 64 6.42 -10.27 -10.69
N MET A 65 6.01 -10.96 -9.62
CA MET A 65 5.75 -12.41 -9.60
C MET A 65 4.57 -12.85 -10.46
N LEU A 66 3.69 -11.91 -10.78
CA LEU A 66 2.56 -12.09 -11.70
C LEU A 66 2.91 -11.60 -13.12
N ASN A 67 4.20 -11.35 -13.38
CA ASN A 67 4.73 -10.79 -14.63
C ASN A 67 4.05 -9.47 -15.03
N GLY A 68 3.71 -8.65 -14.03
CA GLY A 68 3.01 -7.39 -14.20
C GLY A 68 3.68 -6.23 -13.48
N GLY A 69 3.04 -5.08 -13.58
CA GLY A 69 3.36 -3.83 -12.92
C GLY A 69 2.06 -3.08 -12.63
N PHE A 70 2.17 -1.95 -11.94
CA PHE A 70 0.98 -1.13 -11.59
C PHE A 70 0.20 -0.64 -12.82
N ASP A 71 0.88 -0.54 -13.97
CA ASP A 71 0.40 -0.08 -15.26
C ASP A 71 0.11 -1.22 -16.25
N SER A 72 0.23 -2.48 -15.82
CA SER A 72 0.03 -3.62 -16.70
C SER A 72 -1.44 -3.76 -17.10
N LEU A 73 -1.66 -3.99 -18.40
CA LEU A 73 -2.96 -4.36 -18.96
C LEU A 73 -3.12 -5.87 -19.15
N ALA A 74 -2.09 -6.65 -18.81
CA ALA A 74 -2.14 -8.10 -18.92
C ALA A 74 -3.18 -8.67 -17.93
N LEU A 75 -3.87 -9.73 -18.35
CA LEU A 75 -4.72 -10.47 -17.44
C LEU A 75 -3.86 -11.19 -16.40
N LEU A 76 -4.36 -11.22 -15.17
CA LEU A 76 -3.73 -12.02 -14.13
C LEU A 76 -3.84 -13.51 -14.50
N PRO A 77 -2.83 -14.33 -14.17
CA PRO A 77 -2.88 -15.77 -14.37
C PRO A 77 -4.11 -16.38 -13.67
N GLU A 78 -4.68 -17.42 -14.25
CA GLU A 78 -5.80 -18.14 -13.62
C GLU A 78 -5.36 -18.72 -12.26
N GLY A 79 -6.18 -18.51 -11.23
CA GLY A 79 -5.92 -19.03 -9.89
C GLY A 79 -4.83 -18.29 -9.11
N PHE A 80 -4.42 -17.08 -9.52
CA PHE A 80 -3.42 -16.28 -8.81
C PHE A 80 -3.77 -16.06 -7.33
N GLU A 81 -5.06 -15.99 -6.97
CA GLU A 81 -5.57 -15.77 -5.63
C GLU A 81 -5.30 -16.95 -4.66
N ARG A 82 -4.95 -18.12 -5.19
CA ARG A 82 -4.61 -19.32 -4.41
C ARG A 82 -3.12 -19.61 -4.36
N ARG A 83 -2.28 -18.79 -5.00
CA ARG A 83 -0.83 -18.98 -4.99
C ARG A 83 -0.27 -18.72 -3.59
N THR A 84 0.61 -19.60 -3.13
CA THR A 84 1.30 -19.49 -1.82
C THR A 84 2.80 -19.29 -1.98
N ASP A 85 3.28 -19.18 -3.21
CA ASP A 85 4.66 -18.90 -3.53
C ASP A 85 4.98 -17.40 -3.59
N VAL A 86 4.00 -16.54 -3.25
CA VAL A 86 4.13 -15.09 -3.04
C VAL A 86 4.78 -14.70 -1.72
#